data_AF-A0A9E1KNY8-F1
#
_entry.id   AF-A0A9E1KNY8-F1
#
_cell.length_a   1.000
_cell.length_b   1.000
_cell.length_c   1.000
_cell.angle_alpha   90.00
_cell.angle_beta   90.00
_cell.angle_gamma   90.00
#
_symmetry.space_group_name_H-M   'P 1'
#
loop_
_entity.id
_entity.type
_entity.pdbx_description
1 polymer ?
#
loop_
_entity_poly.entity_id
_entity_poly.type
_entity_poly.pdbx_seq_one_letter_code
_entity_poly.pdbx_strand_id
1 'polypeptide(L)'
;MNTIIRLLLIIVVFTPLVSCKLRITVSNGGYVISTSGEHDCATGSKCTIEIEDFTFDQTFQAVPNPGFIFVQWRRGTGHFCGGSTEPCRLYNSPLEAYPAIAGIIATDDFFYLQPIFVDLATAMLGSWSGEWNNTTFGSSGAITMTIAATQDGGLQITSDIDGNVFGMADPPEMTFTVPAPSLGDGTFDQTFSFAGNELHITGSMSATGEFSASMDLSSLGMASFEIEGTIRPSSFTATYTVNFASGDPATGTILITKD
;
A
#
# COMPACT_ATOMS: atom_id res chain seq x y z
N MET A 1 -54.16 -33.73 48.69
CA MET A 1 -53.75 -35.02 48.09
C MET A 1 -52.89 -34.67 46.89
N ASN A 2 -51.60 -34.97 46.99
CA ASN A 2 -50.52 -34.57 46.08
C ASN A 2 -50.73 -35.11 44.65
N THR A 3 -50.64 -34.24 43.66
CA THR A 3 -50.31 -34.64 42.28
C THR A 3 -48.97 -34.00 41.93
N ILE A 4 -47.96 -34.87 41.91
CA ILE A 4 -46.53 -34.58 41.76
C ILE A 4 -46.24 -34.01 40.37
N ILE A 5 -45.65 -32.82 40.33
CA ILE A 5 -45.01 -32.19 39.17
C ILE A 5 -43.82 -33.07 38.74
N ARG A 6 -43.88 -33.69 37.56
CA ARG A 6 -42.70 -34.27 36.89
C ARG A 6 -42.19 -33.28 35.84
N LEU A 7 -41.41 -32.30 36.29
CA LEU A 7 -40.66 -31.41 35.40
C LEU A 7 -39.37 -32.16 35.00
N LEU A 8 -39.33 -32.72 33.79
CA LEU A 8 -38.09 -33.23 33.18
C LEU A 8 -37.26 -32.02 32.74
N LEU A 9 -36.26 -31.68 33.55
CA LEU A 9 -35.28 -30.64 33.26
C LEU A 9 -34.23 -31.25 32.31
N ILE A 10 -34.40 -31.04 31.01
CA ILE A 10 -33.37 -31.36 30.01
C ILE A 10 -32.27 -30.30 30.19
N ILE A 11 -31.21 -30.67 30.90
CA ILE A 11 -29.97 -29.91 30.95
C ILE A 11 -29.28 -30.14 29.61
N VAL A 12 -29.50 -29.23 28.65
CA VAL A 12 -28.65 -29.14 27.45
C VAL A 12 -27.29 -28.64 27.94
N VAL A 13 -26.35 -29.56 28.10
CA VAL A 13 -24.95 -29.22 28.38
C VAL A 13 -24.40 -28.54 27.13
N PHE A 14 -24.31 -27.21 27.18
CA PHE A 14 -23.68 -26.41 26.14
C PHE A 14 -22.16 -26.56 26.31
N THR A 15 -21.57 -27.57 25.67
CA THR A 15 -20.11 -27.70 25.61
C THR A 15 -19.56 -26.59 24.70
N PRO A 16 -18.73 -25.66 25.20
CA PRO A 16 -18.06 -24.71 24.33
C PRO A 16 -17.17 -25.49 23.36
N LEU A 17 -17.33 -25.25 22.06
CA LEU A 17 -16.39 -25.70 21.04
C LEU A 17 -15.08 -24.96 21.31
N VAL A 18 -14.07 -25.69 21.80
CA VAL A 18 -12.72 -25.17 21.97
C VAL A 18 -11.99 -25.35 20.65
N SER A 19 -11.68 -24.24 19.99
CA SER A 19 -10.97 -24.21 18.71
C SER A 19 -10.07 -22.99 18.68
N CYS A 20 -8.88 -23.16 18.12
CA CYS A 20 -7.98 -22.04 17.83
C CYS A 20 -8.70 -21.03 16.92
N LYS A 21 -8.58 -19.74 17.22
CA LYS A 21 -9.28 -18.69 16.48
C LYS A 21 -8.30 -17.80 15.74
N LEU A 22 -8.50 -17.67 14.43
CA LEU A 22 -7.87 -16.63 13.64
C LEU A 22 -8.77 -15.40 13.63
N ARG A 23 -8.30 -14.28 14.18
CA ARG A 23 -8.98 -12.99 14.11
C ARG A 23 -8.35 -12.11 13.05
N ILE A 24 -9.14 -11.79 12.04
CA ILE A 24 -8.79 -10.80 11.01
C ILE A 24 -9.35 -9.45 11.43
N THR A 25 -8.50 -8.45 11.61
CA THR A 25 -8.92 -7.08 11.95
C THR A 25 -8.54 -6.14 10.82
N VAL A 26 -9.54 -5.55 10.16
CA VAL A 26 -9.34 -4.69 8.99
C VAL A 26 -9.69 -3.25 9.33
N SER A 27 -8.81 -2.31 8.95
CA SER A 27 -9.06 -0.88 9.10
C SER A 27 -9.87 -0.31 7.92
N ASN A 28 -10.19 0.99 7.92
CA ASN A 28 -11.01 1.59 6.86
C ASN A 28 -10.30 1.69 5.49
N GLY A 29 -9.00 1.41 5.41
CA GLY A 29 -8.21 1.59 4.21
C GLY A 29 -8.23 0.43 3.21
N GLY A 30 -9.02 -0.62 3.42
CA GLY A 30 -9.08 -1.76 2.50
C GLY A 30 -9.91 -2.92 3.03
N TYR A 31 -9.76 -4.08 2.42
CA TYR A 31 -10.38 -5.34 2.81
C TYR A 31 -9.38 -6.50 2.69
N VAL A 32 -9.74 -7.68 3.18
CA VAL A 32 -8.94 -8.90 3.02
C VAL A 32 -9.77 -9.92 2.27
N ILE A 33 -9.18 -10.56 1.27
CA ILE A 33 -9.77 -11.71 0.57
C ILE A 33 -9.01 -12.98 0.90
N SER A 34 -9.70 -14.12 0.95
CA SER A 34 -9.11 -15.45 1.07
C SER A 34 -9.15 -16.19 -0.25
N THR A 35 -8.27 -17.18 -0.41
CA THR A 35 -8.28 -18.09 -1.57
C THR A 35 -9.61 -18.83 -1.76
N SER A 36 -10.35 -19.09 -0.68
CA SER A 36 -11.69 -19.70 -0.75
C SER A 36 -12.82 -18.71 -1.00
N GLY A 37 -12.64 -17.42 -0.73
CA GLY A 37 -13.72 -16.42 -0.65
C GLY A 37 -14.62 -16.54 0.60
N GLU A 38 -14.59 -17.67 1.32
CA GLU A 38 -15.43 -17.92 2.50
C GLU A 38 -14.98 -17.16 3.75
N HIS A 39 -13.75 -16.64 3.72
CA HIS A 39 -13.11 -15.98 4.85
C HIS A 39 -12.71 -14.53 4.53
N ASP A 40 -13.32 -13.96 3.50
CA ASP A 40 -13.18 -12.56 3.16
C ASP A 40 -13.60 -11.69 4.35
N CYS A 41 -12.84 -10.64 4.61
CA CYS A 41 -13.09 -9.72 5.70
C CYS A 41 -13.19 -8.29 5.19
N ALA A 42 -14.40 -7.73 5.28
CA ALA A 42 -14.73 -6.42 4.75
C ALA A 42 -14.02 -5.27 5.50
N THR A 43 -13.99 -4.11 4.87
CA THR A 43 -13.47 -2.87 5.44
C THR A 43 -14.06 -2.57 6.82
N GLY A 44 -13.20 -2.14 7.75
CA GLY A 44 -13.59 -1.79 9.12
C GLY A 44 -14.07 -2.96 9.99
N SER A 45 -14.04 -4.20 9.47
CA SER A 45 -14.61 -5.36 10.15
C SER A 45 -13.59 -6.12 11.01
N LYS A 46 -14.12 -6.92 11.93
CA LYS A 46 -13.39 -7.92 12.71
C LYS A 46 -13.99 -9.29 12.45
N CYS A 47 -13.33 -10.09 11.64
CA CYS A 47 -13.77 -11.44 11.30
C CYS A 47 -13.04 -12.46 12.19
N THR A 48 -13.75 -13.48 12.64
CA THR A 48 -13.16 -14.57 13.43
C THR A 48 -13.43 -15.88 12.71
N ILE A 49 -12.39 -16.66 12.50
CA ILE A 49 -12.43 -17.97 11.86
C ILE A 49 -12.02 -18.99 12.91
N GLU A 50 -12.86 -20.00 13.11
CA GLU A 50 -12.58 -21.13 13.98
C GLU A 50 -11.80 -22.17 13.17
N ILE A 51 -10.65 -22.60 13.71
CA ILE A 51 -9.80 -23.62 13.11
C ILE A 51 -10.03 -24.90 13.89
N GLU A 52 -10.79 -25.81 13.30
CA GLU A 52 -11.28 -27.03 13.97
C GLU A 52 -10.41 -28.26 13.70
N ASP A 53 -9.66 -28.28 12.61
CA ASP A 53 -8.84 -29.42 12.18
C ASP A 53 -7.52 -29.00 11.51
N PHE A 54 -6.72 -29.99 11.09
CA PHE A 54 -5.41 -29.82 10.44
C PHE A 54 -5.50 -29.65 8.91
N THR A 55 -6.68 -29.36 8.36
CA THR A 55 -6.89 -29.18 6.91
C THR A 55 -6.94 -27.71 6.50
N PHE A 56 -6.85 -26.79 7.45
CA PHE A 56 -6.84 -25.36 7.18
C PHE A 56 -5.62 -25.01 6.31
N ASP A 57 -5.91 -24.45 5.14
CA ASP A 57 -4.92 -23.90 4.20
C ASP A 57 -5.59 -22.76 3.43
N GLN A 58 -5.21 -21.53 3.77
CA GLN A 58 -5.76 -20.33 3.16
C GLN A 58 -4.64 -19.34 2.87
N THR A 59 -4.68 -18.71 1.71
CA THR A 59 -3.88 -17.52 1.44
C THR A 59 -4.75 -16.29 1.52
N PHE A 60 -4.36 -15.35 2.37
CA PHE A 60 -5.04 -14.08 2.56
C PHE A 60 -4.31 -12.97 1.83
N GLN A 61 -5.03 -12.18 1.05
CA GLN A 61 -4.51 -11.01 0.35
C GLN A 61 -5.16 -9.74 0.90
N ALA A 62 -4.33 -8.78 1.27
CA ALA A 62 -4.78 -7.44 1.65
C ALA A 62 -5.01 -6.62 0.37
N VAL A 63 -6.24 -6.11 0.21
CA VAL A 63 -6.62 -5.30 -0.95
C VAL A 63 -6.94 -3.89 -0.46
N PRO A 64 -6.11 -2.88 -0.79
CA PRO A 64 -6.39 -1.51 -0.38
C PRO A 64 -7.59 -0.93 -1.13
N ASN A 65 -8.31 -0.03 -0.48
CA ASN A 65 -9.30 0.81 -1.15
C ASN A 65 -8.56 1.90 -1.97
N PRO A 66 -9.21 2.50 -2.99
CA PRO A 66 -8.65 3.66 -3.68
C PRO A 66 -8.19 4.75 -2.69
N GLY A 67 -7.03 5.35 -2.93
CA GLY A 67 -6.41 6.31 -1.98
C GLY A 67 -5.49 5.68 -0.92
N PHE A 68 -5.51 4.36 -0.75
CA PHE A 68 -4.71 3.66 0.25
C PHE A 68 -3.66 2.76 -0.38
N ILE A 69 -2.61 2.47 0.37
CA ILE A 69 -1.64 1.42 0.06
C ILE A 69 -1.61 0.38 1.17
N PHE A 70 -1.34 -0.88 0.80
CA PHE A 70 -1.00 -1.91 1.75
C PHE A 70 0.49 -1.83 2.10
N VAL A 71 0.80 -1.54 3.37
CA VAL A 71 2.20 -1.36 3.80
C VAL A 71 2.82 -2.68 4.21
N GLN A 72 2.12 -3.48 5.01
CA GLN A 72 2.56 -4.80 5.51
C GLN A 72 1.48 -5.41 6.42
N TRP A 73 1.62 -6.70 6.70
CA TRP A 73 0.94 -7.31 7.83
C TRP A 73 1.55 -6.83 9.16
N ARG A 74 0.70 -6.56 10.15
CA ARG A 74 1.13 -6.05 11.46
C ARG A 74 2.03 -7.06 12.19
N ARG A 75 3.15 -6.58 12.74
CA ARG A 75 4.00 -7.33 13.66
C ARG A 75 3.39 -7.36 15.06
N GLY A 76 3.59 -8.45 15.79
CA GLY A 76 3.20 -8.59 17.18
C GLY A 76 3.14 -10.05 17.62
N THR A 77 3.05 -10.27 18.93
CA THR A 77 2.81 -11.61 19.47
C THR A 77 1.49 -12.16 18.94
N GLY A 78 1.51 -13.41 18.48
CA GLY A 78 0.35 -14.08 17.89
C GLY A 78 -0.07 -13.53 16.52
N HIS A 79 0.65 -12.57 15.94
CA HIS A 79 0.36 -12.06 14.60
C HIS A 79 1.08 -12.88 13.54
N PHE A 80 0.34 -13.35 12.55
CA PHE A 80 0.91 -14.04 11.41
C PHE A 80 1.40 -13.07 10.33
N CYS A 81 2.42 -13.53 9.59
CA CYS A 81 3.04 -12.81 8.47
C CYS A 81 3.58 -11.41 8.80
N GLY A 82 3.73 -11.09 10.09
CA GLY A 82 4.10 -9.76 10.56
C GLY A 82 5.37 -9.22 9.89
N GLY A 83 5.23 -8.07 9.22
CA GLY A 83 6.31 -7.42 8.49
C GLY A 83 6.41 -7.78 7.01
N SER A 84 5.62 -8.74 6.54
CA SER A 84 5.57 -9.12 5.12
C SER A 84 4.65 -8.20 4.33
N THR A 85 5.02 -7.93 3.08
CA THR A 85 4.20 -7.27 2.04
C THR A 85 3.50 -8.27 1.13
N GLU A 86 3.80 -9.56 1.27
CA GLU A 86 3.26 -10.62 0.43
C GLU A 86 1.92 -11.15 0.93
N PRO A 87 1.11 -11.81 0.07
CA PRO A 87 -0.04 -12.59 0.51
C PRO A 87 0.35 -13.57 1.64
N CYS A 88 -0.50 -13.65 2.66
CA CYS A 88 -0.22 -14.43 3.86
C CYS A 88 -0.86 -15.81 3.75
N ARG A 89 -0.07 -16.84 3.42
CA ARG A 89 -0.53 -18.22 3.46
C ARG A 89 -0.41 -18.79 4.87
N LEU A 90 -1.54 -19.23 5.40
CA LEU A 90 -1.68 -19.88 6.69
C LEU A 90 -2.16 -21.31 6.46
N TYR A 91 -1.37 -22.28 6.93
CA TYR A 91 -1.70 -23.68 6.81
C TYR A 91 -1.21 -24.45 8.04
N ASN A 92 -1.95 -25.47 8.44
CA ASN A 92 -1.67 -26.19 9.69
C ASN A 92 -1.49 -27.71 9.54
N SER A 93 -1.60 -28.25 8.31
CA SER A 93 -1.39 -29.68 8.06
C SER A 93 -0.05 -30.25 8.58
N PRO A 94 1.08 -29.53 8.60
CA PRO A 94 2.31 -30.08 9.18
C PRO A 94 2.24 -30.30 10.69
N LEU A 95 1.32 -29.62 11.41
CA LEU A 95 1.22 -29.73 12.87
C LEU A 95 0.68 -31.10 13.31
N GLU A 96 -0.02 -31.83 12.43
CA GLU A 96 -0.53 -33.17 12.71
C GLU A 96 0.59 -34.16 13.07
N ALA A 97 1.78 -33.99 12.46
CA ALA A 97 2.94 -34.84 12.71
C ALA A 97 3.62 -34.58 14.07
N TYR A 98 3.20 -33.55 14.82
CA TYR A 98 3.86 -33.11 16.05
C TYR A 98 2.87 -32.98 17.22
N PRO A 99 2.69 -34.05 18.02
CA PRO A 99 1.70 -34.08 19.12
C PRO A 99 1.86 -32.97 20.16
N ALA A 100 3.08 -32.47 20.35
CA ALA A 100 3.38 -31.40 21.31
C ALA A 100 2.82 -30.02 20.90
N ILE A 101 2.54 -29.80 19.61
CA ILE A 101 1.97 -28.55 19.07
C ILE A 101 0.58 -28.75 18.45
N ALA A 102 0.18 -30.00 18.17
CA ALA A 102 -1.18 -30.36 17.77
C ALA A 102 -2.25 -29.88 18.78
N GLY A 103 -1.88 -29.81 20.07
CA GLY A 103 -2.77 -29.30 21.13
C GLY A 103 -3.17 -27.83 20.97
N ILE A 104 -2.47 -27.03 20.16
CA ILE A 104 -2.79 -25.61 19.92
C ILE A 104 -4.14 -25.46 19.20
N ILE A 105 -4.51 -26.40 18.31
CA ILE A 105 -5.81 -26.33 17.63
C ILE A 105 -6.98 -26.50 18.62
N ALA A 106 -6.75 -27.25 19.70
CA ALA A 106 -7.73 -27.46 20.76
C ALA A 106 -7.73 -26.36 21.83
N THR A 107 -6.89 -25.33 21.72
CA THR A 107 -6.94 -24.17 22.64
C THR A 107 -7.95 -23.13 22.16
N ASP A 108 -8.44 -22.29 23.07
CA ASP A 108 -9.30 -21.14 22.73
C ASP A 108 -8.47 -19.87 22.48
N ASP A 109 -7.24 -20.04 22.00
CA ASP A 109 -6.31 -18.92 21.79
C ASP A 109 -6.64 -18.16 20.51
N PHE A 110 -6.38 -16.85 20.55
CA PHE A 110 -6.47 -15.99 19.38
C PHE A 110 -5.10 -15.78 18.74
N PHE A 111 -5.05 -16.04 17.45
CA PHE A 111 -4.02 -15.55 16.55
C PHE A 111 -4.60 -14.47 15.66
N TYR A 112 -3.73 -13.61 15.13
CA TYR A 112 -4.12 -12.36 14.51
C TYR A 112 -3.57 -12.25 13.11
N LEU A 113 -4.42 -11.76 12.21
CA LEU A 113 -4.03 -11.30 10.90
C LEU A 113 -4.57 -9.87 10.75
N GLN A 114 -3.67 -8.92 10.54
CA GLN A 114 -4.07 -7.51 10.51
C GLN A 114 -3.27 -6.77 9.43
N PRO A 115 -3.90 -6.39 8.31
CA PRO A 115 -3.24 -5.56 7.31
C PRO A 115 -3.09 -4.13 7.83
N ILE A 116 -1.99 -3.49 7.47
CA ILE A 116 -1.78 -2.05 7.69
C ILE A 116 -2.02 -1.34 6.38
N PHE A 117 -3.16 -0.64 6.29
CA PHE A 117 -3.46 0.28 5.21
C PHE A 117 -3.14 1.71 5.64
N VAL A 118 -2.56 2.48 4.73
CA VAL A 118 -2.19 3.87 4.97
C VAL A 118 -2.76 4.74 3.85
N ASP A 119 -3.40 5.84 4.23
CA ASP A 119 -3.85 6.88 3.31
C ASP A 119 -2.61 7.51 2.64
N LEU A 120 -2.50 7.35 1.32
CA LEU A 120 -1.29 7.71 0.59
C LEU A 120 -1.09 9.23 0.58
N ALA A 121 -2.15 10.00 0.37
CA ALA A 121 -2.09 11.46 0.34
C ALA A 121 -1.56 12.02 1.67
N THR A 122 -2.12 11.52 2.78
CA THR A 122 -1.72 11.90 4.14
C THR A 122 -0.29 11.44 4.45
N ALA A 123 0.08 10.23 4.04
CA ALA A 123 1.41 9.69 4.26
C ALA A 123 2.50 10.46 3.50
N MET A 124 2.15 11.05 2.35
CA MET A 124 3.09 11.82 1.55
C MET A 124 3.36 13.23 2.09
N LEU A 125 2.47 13.80 2.92
CA LEU A 125 2.61 15.16 3.44
C LEU A 125 3.92 15.36 4.22
N GLY A 126 4.62 16.46 3.98
CA GLY A 126 5.85 16.83 4.67
C GLY A 126 6.99 17.16 3.72
N SER A 127 8.20 17.24 4.27
CA SER A 127 9.43 17.55 3.55
C SER A 127 10.20 16.27 3.21
N TRP A 128 10.84 16.31 2.04
CA TRP A 128 11.55 15.22 1.42
C TRP A 128 12.85 15.75 0.85
N SER A 129 13.90 14.95 0.93
CA SER A 129 15.22 15.30 0.44
C SER A 129 15.94 14.08 -0.13
N GLY A 130 16.84 14.31 -1.09
CA GLY A 130 17.67 13.25 -1.66
C GLY A 130 18.43 13.72 -2.90
N GLU A 131 18.59 12.82 -3.87
CA GLU A 131 19.47 13.04 -5.02
C GLU A 131 18.84 12.57 -6.33
N TRP A 132 19.27 13.20 -7.42
CA TRP A 132 19.05 12.73 -8.78
C TRP A 132 20.36 12.49 -9.50
N ASN A 133 20.33 11.57 -10.46
CA ASN A 133 21.49 11.23 -11.27
C ASN A 133 21.07 10.94 -12.71
N ASN A 134 21.53 11.77 -13.65
CA ASN A 134 21.39 11.53 -15.08
C ASN A 134 22.53 10.62 -15.56
N THR A 135 22.18 9.39 -15.89
CA THR A 135 23.13 8.36 -16.33
C THR A 135 23.58 8.52 -17.78
N THR A 136 22.83 9.25 -18.61
CA THR A 136 23.20 9.51 -20.01
C THR A 136 24.30 10.57 -20.12
N PHE A 137 24.17 11.68 -19.38
CA PHE A 137 25.07 12.84 -19.49
C PHE A 137 25.98 13.05 -18.28
N GLY A 138 25.84 12.23 -17.23
CA GLY A 138 26.72 12.22 -16.07
C GLY A 138 26.55 13.43 -15.14
N SER A 139 25.42 14.13 -15.21
CA SER A 139 25.06 15.20 -14.27
C SER A 139 24.24 14.66 -13.12
N SER A 140 24.37 15.28 -11.94
CA SER A 140 23.63 14.92 -10.73
C SER A 140 23.47 16.15 -9.83
N GLY A 141 22.61 16.02 -8.82
CA GLY A 141 22.39 17.08 -7.84
C GLY A 141 21.42 16.65 -6.74
N ALA A 142 21.17 17.56 -5.81
CA ALA A 142 20.20 17.35 -4.75
C ALA A 142 18.77 17.56 -5.27
N ILE A 143 17.80 16.91 -4.64
CA ILE A 143 16.38 17.22 -4.78
C ILE A 143 15.84 17.53 -3.40
N THR A 144 15.07 18.61 -3.30
CA THR A 144 14.16 18.82 -2.18
C THR A 144 12.72 18.86 -2.68
N MET A 145 11.80 18.37 -1.86
CA MET A 145 10.38 18.38 -2.17
C MET A 145 9.56 18.58 -0.91
N THR A 146 8.55 19.45 -0.97
CA THR A 146 7.55 19.63 0.07
C THR A 146 6.17 19.30 -0.48
N ILE A 147 5.43 18.46 0.24
CA ILE A 147 4.06 18.07 -0.09
C ILE A 147 3.12 18.60 0.98
N ALA A 148 2.15 19.42 0.56
CA ALA A 148 1.12 19.99 1.42
C ALA A 148 -0.28 19.61 0.92
N ALA A 149 -1.25 19.49 1.84
CA ALA A 149 -2.64 19.29 1.46
C ALA A 149 -3.26 20.61 0.97
N THR A 150 -4.05 20.56 -0.09
CA THR A 150 -4.88 21.69 -0.52
C THR A 150 -6.22 21.70 0.21
N GLN A 151 -6.92 22.85 0.20
CA GLN A 151 -8.23 22.97 0.85
C GLN A 151 -9.28 22.02 0.22
N ASP A 152 -9.11 21.69 -1.06
CA ASP A 152 -10.01 20.82 -1.82
C ASP A 152 -9.63 19.33 -1.70
N GLY A 153 -8.70 18.98 -0.81
CA GLY A 153 -8.27 17.60 -0.55
C GLY A 153 -7.24 17.04 -1.53
N GLY A 154 -6.75 17.85 -2.46
CA GLY A 154 -5.61 17.52 -3.33
C GLY A 154 -4.27 17.73 -2.63
N LEU A 155 -3.18 17.64 -3.40
CA LEU A 155 -1.82 17.91 -2.95
C LEU A 155 -1.21 19.10 -3.71
N GLN A 156 -0.52 19.98 -3.00
CA GLN A 156 0.44 20.92 -3.58
C GLN A 156 1.83 20.35 -3.37
N ILE A 157 2.58 20.19 -4.46
CA ILE A 157 3.92 19.64 -4.44
C ILE A 157 4.85 20.73 -4.94
N THR A 158 5.81 21.09 -4.09
CA THR A 158 6.87 22.04 -4.39
C THR A 158 8.17 21.27 -4.44
N SER A 159 8.93 21.38 -5.52
CA SER A 159 10.14 20.61 -5.78
C SER A 159 11.24 21.52 -6.28
N ASP A 160 12.43 21.36 -5.73
CA ASP A 160 13.64 22.02 -6.20
C ASP A 160 14.68 20.98 -6.60
N ILE A 161 15.26 21.14 -7.78
CA ILE A 161 16.19 20.17 -8.37
C ILE A 161 17.49 20.91 -8.62
N ASP A 162 18.41 20.81 -7.65
CA ASP A 162 19.69 21.51 -7.71
C ASP A 162 20.60 20.94 -8.81
N GLY A 163 21.46 21.79 -9.36
CA GLY A 163 22.62 21.39 -10.18
C GLY A 163 22.39 21.51 -11.69
N ASN A 164 23.27 20.87 -12.48
CA ASN A 164 23.23 21.03 -13.94
C ASN A 164 22.22 20.07 -14.60
N VAL A 165 20.93 20.39 -14.46
CA VAL A 165 19.81 19.60 -14.97
C VAL A 165 19.82 19.60 -16.51
N PHE A 166 20.06 18.45 -17.12
CA PHE A 166 20.15 18.26 -18.59
C PHE A 166 21.10 19.22 -19.31
N GLY A 167 22.21 19.60 -18.67
CA GLY A 167 23.18 20.54 -19.23
C GLY A 167 22.74 22.00 -19.18
N MET A 168 21.60 22.29 -18.56
CA MET A 168 21.14 23.64 -18.24
C MET A 168 21.61 24.05 -16.84
N ALA A 169 21.57 25.34 -16.57
CA ALA A 169 21.76 25.85 -15.22
C ALA A 169 20.63 25.39 -14.30
N ASP A 170 20.90 25.48 -13.01
CA ASP A 170 19.98 25.21 -11.92
C ASP A 170 18.58 25.80 -12.19
N PRO A 171 17.54 24.95 -12.34
CA PRO A 171 16.18 25.43 -12.54
C PRO A 171 15.66 26.11 -11.27
N PRO A 172 14.74 27.08 -11.38
CA PRO A 172 14.05 27.59 -10.19
C PRO A 172 13.13 26.50 -9.60
N GLU A 173 12.86 26.62 -8.30
CA GLU A 173 11.86 25.81 -7.61
C GLU A 173 10.53 25.76 -8.37
N MET A 174 9.96 24.56 -8.46
CA MET A 174 8.76 24.26 -9.21
C MET A 174 7.63 23.90 -8.26
N THR A 175 6.41 24.39 -8.52
CA THR A 175 5.21 24.00 -7.76
C THR A 175 4.11 23.52 -8.69
N PHE A 176 3.50 22.39 -8.36
CA PHE A 176 2.35 21.83 -9.06
C PHE A 176 1.27 21.37 -8.09
N THR A 177 0.03 21.23 -8.60
CA THR A 177 -1.12 20.80 -7.81
C THR A 177 -1.73 19.54 -8.41
N VAL A 178 -1.93 18.53 -7.57
CA VAL A 178 -2.55 17.25 -7.91
C VAL A 178 -3.96 17.25 -7.28
N PRO A 179 -5.05 17.21 -8.06
CA PRO A 179 -6.40 17.20 -7.51
C PRO A 179 -6.75 15.84 -6.89
N ALA A 180 -7.67 15.83 -5.92
CA ALA A 180 -8.24 14.58 -5.40
C ALA A 180 -9.18 13.92 -6.45
N PRO A 181 -9.35 12.59 -6.48
CA PRO A 181 -8.60 11.52 -5.83
C PRO A 181 -7.71 10.78 -6.85
N SER A 182 -6.58 11.36 -7.28
CA SER A 182 -5.70 10.68 -8.25
C SER A 182 -4.53 9.92 -7.65
N LEU A 183 -4.68 9.44 -6.41
CA LEU A 183 -3.63 8.71 -5.68
C LEU A 183 -4.15 7.33 -5.27
N GLY A 184 -3.35 6.28 -5.48
CA GLY A 184 -3.68 4.90 -5.13
C GLY A 184 -3.79 3.96 -6.34
N ASP A 185 -4.20 2.71 -6.08
CA ASP A 185 -4.29 1.64 -7.08
C ASP A 185 -5.20 2.03 -8.27
N GLY A 186 -4.69 1.92 -9.50
CA GLY A 186 -5.42 2.22 -10.73
C GLY A 186 -4.66 3.12 -11.71
N THR A 187 -5.38 3.64 -12.71
CA THR A 187 -4.86 4.57 -13.71
C THR A 187 -5.24 6.01 -13.38
N PHE A 188 -4.37 6.96 -13.71
CA PHE A 188 -4.67 8.39 -13.63
C PHE A 188 -4.42 9.07 -14.98
N ASP A 189 -5.19 10.12 -15.22
CA ASP A 189 -5.15 10.99 -16.38
C ASP A 189 -5.45 12.39 -15.86
N GLN A 190 -4.45 13.27 -15.84
CA GLN A 190 -4.51 14.55 -15.14
C GLN A 190 -3.86 15.66 -15.95
N THR A 191 -4.42 16.84 -15.78
CA THR A 191 -3.90 18.07 -16.36
C THR A 191 -3.48 19.02 -15.25
N PHE A 192 -2.31 19.63 -15.36
CA PHE A 192 -1.84 20.63 -14.42
C PHE A 192 -1.12 21.78 -15.14
N SER A 193 -1.01 22.91 -14.47
CA SER A 193 -0.34 24.10 -15.02
C SER A 193 1.09 24.19 -14.52
N PHE A 194 2.04 24.38 -15.45
CA PHE A 194 3.45 24.58 -15.16
C PHE A 194 4.02 25.74 -15.98
N ALA A 195 4.56 26.76 -15.32
CA ALA A 195 5.14 27.94 -15.95
C ALA A 195 4.26 28.58 -17.05
N GLY A 196 2.93 28.57 -16.86
CA GLY A 196 1.96 29.10 -17.82
C GLY A 196 1.58 28.14 -18.96
N ASN A 197 2.14 26.92 -18.98
CA ASN A 197 1.77 25.85 -19.91
C ASN A 197 0.84 24.86 -19.22
N GLU A 198 -0.01 24.22 -20.02
CA GLU A 198 -0.83 23.09 -19.59
C GLU A 198 -0.07 21.80 -19.93
N LEU A 199 0.18 20.98 -18.92
CA LEU A 199 0.86 19.69 -19.05
C LEU A 199 -0.12 18.57 -18.73
N HIS A 200 -0.08 17.53 -19.55
CA HIS A 200 -0.91 16.35 -19.42
C HIS A 200 -0.06 15.17 -18.95
N ILE A 201 -0.47 14.54 -17.86
CA ILE A 201 0.18 13.36 -17.30
C ILE A 201 -0.81 12.20 -17.24
N THR A 202 -0.37 11.05 -17.73
CA THR A 202 -1.11 9.79 -17.66
C THR A 202 -0.25 8.74 -16.97
N GLY A 203 -0.85 7.76 -16.33
CA GLY A 203 -0.07 6.73 -15.67
C GLY A 203 -0.91 5.72 -14.90
N SER A 204 -0.20 4.89 -14.14
CA SER A 204 -0.79 3.90 -13.26
C SER A 204 0.02 3.76 -11.98
N MET A 205 -0.65 3.33 -10.91
CA MET A 205 -0.04 2.95 -9.66
C MET A 205 -0.68 1.65 -9.17
N SER A 206 0.11 0.77 -8.58
CA SER A 206 -0.36 -0.46 -7.96
C SER A 206 -0.76 -0.24 -6.50
N ALA A 207 -1.55 -1.15 -5.96
CA ALA A 207 -1.87 -1.29 -4.54
C ALA A 207 -0.65 -1.31 -3.60
N THR A 208 0.51 -1.75 -4.10
CA THR A 208 1.76 -1.80 -3.36
C THR A 208 2.63 -0.58 -3.60
N GLY A 209 2.18 0.45 -4.33
CA GLY A 209 2.89 1.70 -4.57
C GLY A 209 3.94 1.66 -5.68
N GLU A 210 3.96 0.63 -6.51
CA GLU A 210 4.71 0.69 -7.79
C GLU A 210 3.95 1.59 -8.75
N PHE A 211 4.63 2.41 -9.54
CA PHE A 211 3.96 3.33 -10.46
C PHE A 211 4.71 3.50 -11.78
N SER A 212 3.98 3.93 -12.80
CA SER A 212 4.49 4.41 -14.08
C SER A 212 3.70 5.64 -14.52
N ALA A 213 4.37 6.63 -15.10
CA ALA A 213 3.73 7.83 -15.60
C ALA A 213 4.43 8.34 -16.87
N SER A 214 3.65 8.98 -17.74
CA SER A 214 4.11 9.66 -18.94
C SER A 214 3.48 11.04 -19.00
N MET A 215 4.29 12.03 -19.35
CA MET A 215 3.91 13.42 -19.46
C MET A 215 4.29 13.97 -20.83
N ASP A 216 3.35 14.61 -21.49
CA ASP A 216 3.61 15.33 -22.75
C ASP A 216 4.30 16.67 -22.43
N LEU A 217 5.47 16.89 -23.04
CA LEU A 217 6.27 18.10 -22.86
C LEU A 217 6.42 18.92 -24.16
N SER A 218 5.61 18.63 -25.17
CA SER A 218 5.65 19.30 -26.48
C SER A 218 5.49 20.82 -26.39
N SER A 219 4.69 21.30 -25.43
CA SER A 219 4.52 22.72 -25.13
C SER A 219 5.79 23.39 -24.60
N LEU A 220 6.74 22.61 -24.06
CA LEU A 220 8.03 23.06 -23.54
C LEU A 220 9.21 22.80 -24.50
N GLY A 221 8.94 22.34 -25.72
CA GLY A 221 9.98 22.02 -26.71
C GLY A 221 10.71 20.68 -26.48
N MET A 222 10.22 19.85 -25.56
CA MET A 222 10.63 18.46 -25.37
C MET A 222 9.55 17.53 -25.92
N ALA A 223 9.83 16.23 -26.11
CA ALA A 223 8.82 15.30 -26.59
C ALA A 223 7.96 14.77 -25.43
N SER A 224 8.60 14.12 -24.45
CA SER A 224 7.89 13.57 -23.29
C SER A 224 8.83 13.34 -22.11
N PHE A 225 8.22 13.17 -20.94
CA PHE A 225 8.88 12.68 -19.73
C PHE A 225 8.19 11.40 -19.27
N GLU A 226 8.96 10.35 -19.05
CA GLU A 226 8.50 9.07 -18.55
C GLU A 226 9.18 8.78 -17.23
N ILE A 227 8.44 8.23 -16.28
CA ILE A 227 8.96 7.89 -14.97
C ILE A 227 8.29 6.60 -14.47
N GLU A 228 9.08 5.72 -13.91
CA GLU A 228 8.61 4.50 -13.26
C GLU A 228 9.35 4.29 -11.95
N GLY A 229 8.69 3.69 -10.97
CA GLY A 229 9.31 3.58 -9.67
C GLY A 229 8.40 3.03 -8.59
N THR A 230 8.74 3.40 -7.37
CA THR A 230 8.10 2.92 -6.18
C THR A 230 7.97 4.06 -5.19
N ILE A 231 6.73 4.28 -4.71
CA ILE A 231 6.44 5.20 -3.64
C ILE A 231 6.10 4.44 -2.35
N ARG A 232 6.66 4.91 -1.24
CA ARG A 232 6.42 4.42 0.11
C ARG A 232 6.16 5.63 1.01
N PRO A 233 5.55 5.45 2.19
CA PRO A 233 5.33 6.54 3.15
C PRO A 233 6.59 7.34 3.54
N SER A 234 7.79 6.78 3.37
CA SER A 234 9.07 7.38 3.77
C SER A 234 10.12 7.42 2.66
N SER A 235 9.84 6.89 1.47
CA SER A 235 10.82 6.86 0.36
C SER A 235 10.14 6.92 -1.00
N PHE A 236 10.79 7.57 -1.94
CA PHE A 236 10.44 7.58 -3.35
C PHE A 236 11.69 7.25 -4.16
N THR A 237 11.58 6.22 -4.98
CA THR A 237 12.64 5.75 -5.87
C THR A 237 12.10 5.63 -7.27
N ALA A 238 12.76 6.21 -8.26
CA ALA A 238 12.30 6.15 -9.64
C ALA A 238 13.45 6.14 -10.63
N THR A 239 13.21 5.53 -11.79
CA THR A 239 13.95 5.77 -13.02
C THR A 239 13.12 6.73 -13.87
N TYR A 240 13.79 7.64 -14.57
CA TYR A 240 13.13 8.55 -15.49
C TYR A 240 13.80 8.52 -16.87
N THR A 241 13.03 8.87 -17.89
CA THR A 241 13.47 9.10 -19.26
C THR A 241 12.90 10.41 -19.76
N VAL A 242 13.75 11.32 -20.23
CA VAL A 242 13.34 12.54 -20.93
C VAL A 242 13.60 12.33 -22.41
N ASN A 243 12.53 12.31 -23.18
CA ASN A 243 12.58 12.27 -24.63
C ASN A 243 12.62 13.71 -25.16
N PHE A 244 13.68 14.08 -25.87
CA PHE A 244 13.78 15.37 -26.53
C PHE A 244 13.09 15.34 -27.89
N ALA A 245 12.71 16.52 -28.42
CA ALA A 245 12.14 16.63 -29.76
C ALA A 245 13.11 16.14 -30.87
N SER A 246 14.42 16.18 -30.58
CA SER A 246 15.48 15.62 -31.42
C SER A 246 16.68 15.21 -30.56
N GLY A 247 17.38 14.14 -30.97
CA GLY A 247 18.55 13.62 -30.26
C GLY A 247 18.25 12.37 -29.43
N ASP A 248 19.26 11.89 -28.71
CA ASP A 248 19.14 10.72 -27.83
C ASP A 248 18.45 11.10 -26.50
N PRO A 249 17.59 10.22 -25.95
CA PRO A 249 16.91 10.49 -24.69
C PRO A 249 17.89 10.53 -23.50
N ALA A 250 17.53 11.29 -22.48
CA ALA A 250 18.25 11.32 -21.21
C ALA A 250 17.58 10.41 -20.19
N THR A 251 18.32 9.46 -19.62
CA THR A 251 17.82 8.59 -18.54
C THR A 251 18.53 8.90 -17.23
N GLY A 252 17.84 8.61 -16.14
CA GLY A 252 18.42 8.77 -14.81
C GLY A 252 17.59 8.15 -13.71
N THR A 253 18.03 8.40 -12.48
CA THR A 253 17.39 7.90 -11.27
C THR A 253 17.12 9.03 -10.29
N ILE A 254 16.06 8.89 -9.52
CA ILE A 254 15.72 9.76 -8.38
C ILE A 254 15.60 8.88 -7.14
N LEU A 255 16.22 9.31 -6.05
CA LEU A 255 16.07 8.72 -4.72
C LEU A 255 15.87 9.85 -3.72
N ILE A 256 14.68 9.92 -3.13
CA ILE A 256 14.38 10.88 -2.05
C ILE A 256 13.73 10.16 -0.88
N THR A 257 14.02 10.64 0.32
CA THR A 257 13.46 10.14 1.58
C THR A 257 12.75 11.25 2.31
N LYS A 258 11.76 10.88 3.11
CA LYS A 258 11.05 11.82 3.96
C LYS A 258 11.90 12.17 5.18
N ASP A 259 11.91 13.46 5.54
CA ASP A 259 12.64 13.98 6.71
C ASP A 259 12.02 13.55 8.05
#